data_AF-A0A250IKG4-F1
#
_entry.id   AF-A0A250IKG4-F1
#
_cell.length_a   1.000
_cell.length_b   1.000
_cell.length_c   1.000
_cell.angle_alpha   90.00
_cell.angle_beta   90.00
_cell.angle_gamma   90.00
#
_symmetry.space_group_name_H-M   'P 1'
#
loop_
_entity.id
_entity.type
_entity.pdbx_description
1 polymer ?
#
loop_
_entity_poly.entity_id
_entity_poly.type
_entity_poly.pdbx_seq_one_letter_code
_entity_poly.pdbx_strand_id
1 'polypeptide(L)'
;MKSCHWLVLALTLLPVASMASDGEGAERTEKQARMKRVLSLADELELNEAQALRMADTMRQFDERRAPLLRQVRASAQLLRRAAQGDPATQSQVDQAVQSVFDARAQLTTLDRELHQALAKDLTPQKRAQLAIFLARHESKVKWKKSGRGD
;
A
#
# COMPACT_ATOMS: atom_id res chain seq x y z
N MET A 1 54.77 -45.66 -14.57
CA MET A 1 53.63 -46.43 -15.10
C MET A 1 52.33 -45.71 -14.72
N LYS A 2 51.55 -45.29 -15.73
CA LYS A 2 50.07 -45.28 -15.81
C LYS A 2 49.31 -44.57 -14.66
N SER A 3 48.94 -43.29 -14.80
CA SER A 3 47.69 -42.76 -15.39
C SER A 3 46.43 -42.88 -14.51
N CYS A 4 45.85 -41.76 -14.08
CA CYS A 4 44.42 -41.41 -14.29
C CYS A 4 44.06 -40.08 -13.61
N HIS A 5 43.78 -39.07 -14.43
CA HIS A 5 42.81 -38.03 -14.08
C HIS A 5 41.44 -38.66 -13.87
N TRP A 6 40.55 -38.03 -13.09
CA TRP A 6 39.13 -37.82 -13.43
C TRP A 6 38.51 -36.84 -12.42
N LEU A 7 37.85 -35.84 -12.99
CA LEU A 7 36.98 -34.82 -12.42
C LEU A 7 35.88 -35.37 -11.48
N VAL A 8 35.35 -34.50 -10.62
CA VAL A 8 33.92 -34.10 -10.49
C VAL A 8 33.77 -33.41 -9.11
N LEU A 9 33.80 -32.08 -9.02
CA LEU A 9 32.62 -31.21 -9.09
C LEU A 9 31.54 -31.54 -8.03
N ALA A 10 31.84 -31.29 -6.75
CA ALA A 10 30.82 -31.21 -5.71
C ALA A 10 30.24 -29.80 -5.69
N LEU A 11 29.36 -29.56 -6.66
CA LEU A 11 28.49 -28.39 -6.77
C LEU A 11 27.62 -28.30 -5.51
N THR A 12 27.75 -27.18 -4.81
CA THR A 12 26.98 -26.79 -3.63
C THR A 12 25.47 -26.81 -3.91
N LEU A 13 24.77 -27.79 -3.33
CA LEU A 13 23.30 -27.78 -3.22
C LEU A 13 22.92 -27.27 -1.83
N LEU A 14 22.96 -25.94 -1.67
CA LEU A 14 22.19 -25.25 -0.64
C LEU A 14 20.79 -25.00 -1.21
N PRO A 15 19.71 -25.41 -0.52
CA PRO A 15 18.37 -25.18 -1.00
C PRO A 15 18.05 -23.68 -0.92
N VAL A 16 17.92 -23.05 -2.09
CA VAL A 16 17.26 -21.75 -2.25
C VAL A 16 15.78 -21.96 -1.98
N ALA A 17 15.39 -21.90 -0.70
CA ALA A 17 14.01 -21.93 -0.27
C ALA A 17 13.77 -20.83 0.76
N SER A 18 13.79 -19.58 0.31
CA SER A 18 13.35 -18.43 1.13
C SER A 18 12.80 -17.32 0.25
N MET A 19 11.74 -17.60 -0.53
CA MET A 19 11.02 -16.60 -1.34
C MET A 19 9.50 -16.83 -1.29
N ALA A 20 8.95 -17.26 -0.14
CA ALA A 20 7.50 -17.49 0.01
C ALA A 20 6.86 -16.85 1.25
N SER A 21 7.61 -16.28 2.20
CA SER A 21 7.04 -15.73 3.45
C SER A 21 6.64 -14.25 3.42
N ASP A 22 6.96 -13.52 2.35
CA ASP A 22 6.73 -12.06 2.30
C ASP A 22 5.25 -11.68 2.11
N GLY A 23 4.43 -12.54 1.51
CA GLY A 23 3.01 -12.28 1.25
C GLY A 23 2.12 -12.38 2.49
N GLU A 24 2.30 -13.42 3.30
CA GLU A 24 1.45 -13.66 4.49
C GLU A 24 1.65 -12.61 5.58
N GLY A 25 2.88 -12.10 5.73
CA GLY A 25 3.18 -11.04 6.69
C GLY A 25 2.52 -9.70 6.32
N ALA A 26 2.55 -9.34 5.04
CA ALA A 26 1.90 -8.13 4.53
C ALA A 26 0.38 -8.18 4.76
N GLU A 27 -0.26 -9.30 4.43
CA GLU A 27 -1.71 -9.43 4.59
C GLU A 27 -2.16 -9.34 6.07
N ARG A 28 -1.40 -9.96 7.00
CA ARG A 28 -1.69 -9.87 8.44
C ARG A 28 -1.55 -8.44 8.96
N THR A 29 -0.51 -7.73 8.54
CA THR A 29 -0.29 -6.34 8.97
C THR A 29 -1.37 -5.40 8.42
N GLU A 30 -1.82 -5.60 7.19
CA GLU A 30 -2.93 -4.85 6.61
C GLU A 30 -4.25 -5.09 7.35
N LYS A 31 -4.57 -6.36 7.67
CA LYS A 31 -5.75 -6.72 8.47
C LYS A 31 -5.72 -6.07 9.85
N GLN A 32 -4.57 -6.12 10.53
CA GLN A 32 -4.39 -5.47 11.84
C GLN A 32 -4.52 -3.95 11.76
N ALA A 33 -3.91 -3.32 10.75
CA ALA A 33 -4.00 -1.88 10.56
C ALA A 33 -5.44 -1.42 10.28
N ARG A 34 -6.19 -2.19 9.49
CA ARG A 34 -7.60 -1.95 9.21
C ARG A 34 -8.46 -2.10 10.46
N MET A 35 -8.29 -3.19 11.20
CA MET A 35 -8.99 -3.42 12.46
C MET A 35 -8.77 -2.25 13.43
N LYS A 36 -7.51 -1.86 13.63
CA LYS A 36 -7.17 -0.71 14.48
C LYS A 36 -7.85 0.58 14.00
N ARG A 37 -7.88 0.83 12.69
CA ARG A 37 -8.52 2.02 12.12
C ARG A 37 -10.03 2.03 12.38
N VAL A 38 -10.70 0.90 12.19
CA VAL A 38 -12.15 0.76 12.47
C VAL A 38 -12.43 0.95 13.95
N LEU A 39 -11.64 0.34 14.84
CA LEU A 39 -11.80 0.49 16.29
C LEU A 39 -11.60 1.94 16.72
N SER A 40 -10.57 2.63 16.23
CA SER A 40 -10.38 4.06 16.51
C SER A 40 -11.52 4.93 15.97
N LEU A 41 -12.07 4.59 14.80
CA LEU A 41 -13.21 5.31 14.23
C LEU A 41 -14.49 5.10 15.07
N ALA A 42 -14.73 3.86 15.50
CA ALA A 42 -15.88 3.52 16.32
C ALA A 42 -15.85 4.21 17.68
N ASP A 43 -14.68 4.30 18.29
CA ASP A 43 -14.44 5.04 19.52
C ASP A 43 -14.66 6.55 19.32
N GLU A 44 -14.01 7.16 18.31
CA GLU A 44 -14.09 8.62 18.07
C GLU A 44 -15.49 9.11 17.67
N LEU A 45 -16.27 8.25 16.99
CA LEU A 45 -17.65 8.57 16.59
C LEU A 45 -18.70 8.00 17.53
N GLU A 46 -18.31 7.34 18.63
CA GLU A 46 -19.22 6.66 19.56
C GLU A 46 -20.26 5.82 18.80
N LEU A 47 -19.78 4.91 17.94
CA LEU A 47 -20.63 4.07 17.11
C LEU A 47 -21.09 2.85 17.89
N ASN A 48 -22.33 2.44 17.66
CA ASN A 48 -22.75 1.11 18.09
C ASN A 48 -22.12 0.03 17.18
N GLU A 49 -22.18 -1.22 17.63
CA GLU A 49 -21.57 -2.37 16.93
C GLU A 49 -22.07 -2.50 15.49
N ALA A 50 -23.38 -2.37 15.25
CA ALA A 50 -23.96 -2.46 13.91
C ALA A 50 -23.46 -1.35 12.98
N GLN A 51 -23.29 -0.12 13.49
CA GLN A 51 -22.74 1.00 12.73
C GLN A 51 -21.25 0.78 12.45
N ALA A 52 -20.47 0.33 13.43
CA ALA A 52 -19.05 0.05 13.28
C ALA A 52 -18.79 -1.05 12.24
N LEU A 53 -19.58 -2.13 12.25
CA LEU A 53 -19.49 -3.21 11.26
C LEU A 53 -19.78 -2.71 9.83
N ARG A 54 -20.85 -1.92 9.63
CA ARG A 54 -21.16 -1.33 8.32
C ARG A 54 -20.05 -0.41 7.82
N MET A 55 -19.46 0.39 8.71
CA MET A 55 -18.34 1.24 8.35
C MET A 55 -17.09 0.42 7.99
N ALA A 56 -16.81 -0.66 8.72
CA ALA A 56 -15.71 -1.57 8.42
C ALA A 56 -15.83 -2.17 7.02
N ASP A 57 -17.03 -2.64 6.65
CA ASP A 57 -17.30 -3.20 5.33
C ASP A 57 -17.15 -2.14 4.23
N THR A 58 -17.67 -0.94 4.46
CA THR A 58 -17.52 0.19 3.52
C THR A 58 -16.05 0.51 3.32
N MET A 59 -15.29 0.70 4.41
CA MET A 59 -13.85 0.96 4.34
C MET A 59 -13.10 -0.18 3.64
N ARG A 60 -13.51 -1.43 3.82
CA ARG A 60 -12.92 -2.58 3.14
C ARG A 60 -13.04 -2.49 1.63
N GLN A 61 -14.24 -2.22 1.12
CA GLN A 61 -14.51 -2.07 -0.31
C GLN A 61 -13.68 -0.93 -0.93
N PHE A 62 -13.54 0.19 -0.23
CA PHE A 62 -12.72 1.31 -0.69
C PHE A 62 -11.22 1.01 -0.67
N ASP A 63 -10.71 0.34 0.37
CA ASP A 63 -9.31 -0.09 0.42
C ASP A 63 -8.98 -1.07 -0.72
N GLU A 64 -9.89 -1.98 -1.09
CA GLU A 64 -9.74 -2.88 -2.25
C GLU A 64 -9.63 -2.11 -3.57
N ARG A 65 -10.45 -1.05 -3.74
CA ARG A 65 -10.37 -0.14 -4.90
C ARG A 65 -9.11 0.71 -4.91
N ARG A 66 -8.58 1.07 -3.73
CA ARG A 66 -7.33 1.85 -3.58
C ARG A 66 -6.07 1.05 -3.88
N ALA A 67 -6.06 -0.24 -3.53
CA ALA A 67 -4.90 -1.11 -3.70
C ALA A 67 -4.26 -1.08 -5.10
N PRO A 68 -5.00 -1.23 -6.22
CA PRO A 68 -4.40 -1.14 -7.56
C PRO A 68 -3.80 0.23 -7.85
N LEU A 69 -4.43 1.32 -7.43
CA LEU A 69 -3.93 2.68 -7.64
C LEU A 69 -2.64 2.93 -6.85
N LEU A 70 -2.57 2.47 -5.60
CA LEU A 70 -1.35 2.56 -4.80
C LEU A 70 -0.21 1.74 -5.40
N ARG A 71 -0.50 0.56 -5.94
CA ARG A 71 0.49 -0.24 -6.68
C ARG A 71 0.98 0.47 -7.92
N GLN A 72 0.08 1.11 -8.69
CA GLN A 72 0.43 1.89 -9.86
C GLN A 72 1.33 3.09 -9.50
N VAL A 73 0.97 3.87 -8.47
CA VAL A 73 1.82 4.97 -7.98
C VAL A 73 3.19 4.46 -7.57
N ARG A 74 3.26 3.33 -6.85
CA ARG A 74 4.53 2.73 -6.40
C ARG A 74 5.39 2.28 -7.58
N ALA A 75 4.80 1.61 -8.57
CA ALA A 75 5.51 1.14 -9.76
C ALA A 75 6.07 2.32 -10.57
N SER A 76 5.24 3.33 -10.86
CA SER A 76 5.66 4.52 -11.59
C SER A 76 6.73 5.30 -10.82
N ALA A 77 6.62 5.43 -9.49
CA ALA A 77 7.66 6.06 -8.67
C ALA A 77 8.99 5.29 -8.67
N GLN A 78 8.96 3.95 -8.72
CA GLN A 78 10.18 3.15 -8.85
C GLN A 78 10.85 3.35 -10.21
N LEU A 79 10.07 3.40 -11.29
CA LEU A 79 10.57 3.69 -12.63
C LEU A 79 11.23 5.07 -12.67
N LEU A 80 10.56 6.10 -12.16
CA LEU A 80 11.10 7.46 -12.11
C LEU A 80 12.40 7.55 -11.31
N ARG A 81 12.52 6.78 -10.22
CA ARG A 81 13.78 6.70 -9.45
C ARG A 81 14.92 6.08 -10.25
N ARG A 82 14.66 5.01 -11.00
CA ARG A 82 15.68 4.39 -11.87
C ARG A 82 16.10 5.33 -13.00
N ALA A 83 15.14 6.01 -13.62
CA ALA A 83 15.42 7.01 -14.65
C ALA A 83 16.26 8.16 -14.11
N ALA A 84 15.95 8.64 -12.90
CA ALA A 84 16.74 9.67 -12.21
C ALA A 84 18.16 9.20 -11.83
N GLN A 85 18.37 7.89 -11.66
CA GLN A 85 19.69 7.29 -11.47
C GLN A 85 20.45 7.07 -12.80
N GLY A 86 19.86 7.40 -13.94
CA GLY A 86 20.49 7.29 -15.25
C GLY A 86 20.27 5.94 -15.95
N ASP A 87 19.33 5.11 -15.50
CA ASP A 87 19.02 3.82 -16.15
C ASP A 87 18.47 4.07 -17.57
N PRO A 88 19.23 3.73 -18.65
CA PRO A 88 18.82 4.01 -20.02
C PRO A 88 17.56 3.25 -20.44
N ALA A 89 17.27 2.09 -19.81
CA ALA A 89 16.10 1.28 -20.13
C ALA A 89 14.78 1.95 -19.73
N THR A 90 14.83 2.96 -18.85
CA THR A 90 13.65 3.64 -18.31
C THR A 90 13.40 5.03 -18.91
N GLN A 91 14.36 5.57 -19.68
CA GLN A 91 14.30 6.96 -20.17
C GLN A 91 13.09 7.22 -21.07
N SER A 92 12.74 6.28 -21.95
CA SER A 92 11.58 6.42 -22.85
C SER A 92 10.23 6.35 -22.13
N GLN A 93 10.21 5.94 -20.85
CA GLN A 93 8.99 5.71 -20.08
C GLN A 93 8.75 6.80 -19.02
N VAL A 94 9.64 7.79 -18.91
CA VAL A 94 9.58 8.84 -17.88
C VAL A 94 8.28 9.62 -17.94
N ASP A 95 7.94 10.17 -19.11
CA ASP A 95 6.74 11.01 -19.27
C ASP A 95 5.46 10.22 -18.98
N GLN A 96 5.40 8.97 -19.44
CA GLN A 96 4.28 8.07 -19.15
C GLN A 96 4.17 7.78 -17.65
N ALA A 97 5.29 7.54 -16.97
CA ALA A 97 5.31 7.30 -15.53
C ALA A 97 4.89 8.54 -14.73
N VAL A 98 5.30 9.74 -15.17
CA VAL A 98 4.84 11.01 -14.58
C VAL A 98 3.33 11.15 -14.70
N GLN A 99 2.79 10.98 -15.91
CA GLN A 99 1.34 11.07 -16.14
C GLN A 99 0.57 10.04 -15.30
N SER A 100 1.06 8.80 -15.26
CA SER A 100 0.46 7.73 -14.47
C SER A 100 0.41 8.05 -12.97
N VAL A 101 1.41 8.75 -12.41
CA VAL A 101 1.37 9.16 -10.99
C VAL A 101 0.31 10.21 -10.75
N PHE A 102 0.18 11.20 -11.64
CA PHE A 102 -0.83 12.24 -11.51
C PHE A 102 -2.24 11.69 -11.63
N ASP A 103 -2.50 10.83 -12.62
CA ASP A 103 -3.81 10.23 -12.84
C ASP A 103 -4.23 9.36 -11.65
N ALA A 104 -3.32 8.50 -11.16
CA ALA A 104 -3.62 7.65 -10.02
C ALA A 104 -3.87 8.47 -8.73
N ARG A 105 -3.17 9.60 -8.54
CA ARG A 105 -3.43 10.52 -7.40
C ARG A 105 -4.77 11.24 -7.52
N ALA A 106 -5.15 11.65 -8.73
CA ALA A 106 -6.46 12.24 -8.97
C ALA A 106 -7.58 11.25 -8.64
N GLN A 107 -7.44 10.00 -9.08
CA GLN A 107 -8.39 8.92 -8.76
C GLN A 107 -8.44 8.61 -7.26
N LEU A 108 -7.28 8.56 -6.58
CA LEU A 108 -7.22 8.36 -5.13
C LEU A 108 -7.96 9.46 -4.36
N THR A 109 -7.81 10.72 -4.78
CA THR A 109 -8.52 11.87 -4.18
C THR A 109 -10.02 11.77 -4.39
N THR A 110 -10.45 11.32 -5.57
CA THR A 110 -11.88 11.07 -5.83
C THR A 110 -12.42 9.95 -4.95
N LEU A 111 -11.67 8.86 -4.78
CA LEU A 111 -12.03 7.79 -3.85
C LEU A 111 -12.13 8.25 -2.40
N ASP A 112 -11.27 9.17 -1.94
CA ASP A 112 -11.37 9.74 -0.57
C ASP A 112 -12.68 10.51 -0.37
N ARG A 113 -13.06 11.31 -1.36
CA ARG A 113 -14.34 12.05 -1.33
C ARG A 113 -15.54 11.11 -1.32
N GLU A 114 -15.52 10.08 -2.17
CA GLU A 114 -16.56 9.05 -2.20
C GLU A 114 -16.65 8.28 -0.87
N LEU A 115 -15.50 7.91 -0.28
CA LEU A 115 -15.44 7.22 1.01
C LEU A 115 -16.06 8.07 2.11
N HIS A 116 -15.66 9.34 2.21
CA HIS A 116 -16.24 10.25 3.18
C HIS A 116 -17.77 10.34 3.00
N GLN A 117 -18.26 10.52 1.77
CA GLN A 117 -19.70 10.60 1.49
C GLN A 117 -20.43 9.32 1.89
N ALA A 118 -19.86 8.15 1.58
CA ALA A 118 -20.44 6.85 1.92
C ALA A 118 -20.55 6.66 3.44
N LEU A 119 -19.49 7.01 4.19
CA LEU A 119 -19.49 6.90 5.65
C LEU A 119 -20.34 7.98 6.34
N ALA A 120 -20.48 9.16 5.73
CA ALA A 120 -21.19 10.30 6.31
C ALA A 120 -22.71 10.25 6.15
N LYS A 121 -23.25 9.39 5.28
CA LYS A 121 -24.66 9.41 4.84
C LYS A 121 -25.67 9.40 5.99
N ASP A 122 -25.40 8.58 7.01
CA ASP A 122 -26.32 8.36 8.15
C ASP A 122 -25.80 8.98 9.47
N LEU A 123 -24.81 9.88 9.38
CA LEU A 123 -24.20 10.53 10.54
C LEU A 123 -24.82 11.90 10.79
N THR A 124 -24.91 12.28 12.07
CA THR A 124 -25.24 13.66 12.47
C THR A 124 -24.17 14.63 11.96
N PRO A 125 -24.48 15.93 11.76
CA PRO A 125 -23.50 16.92 11.31
C PRO A 125 -22.22 16.96 12.17
N GLN A 126 -22.35 16.80 13.49
CA GLN A 126 -21.22 16.72 14.41
C GLN A 126 -20.34 15.49 14.14
N LYS A 127 -20.93 14.29 14.03
CA LYS A 127 -20.19 13.05 13.74
C LYS A 127 -19.55 13.09 12.35
N ARG A 128 -20.18 13.77 11.37
CA ARG A 128 -19.58 14.00 10.05
C ARG A 128 -18.31 14.86 10.11
N ALA A 129 -18.31 15.91 10.93
CA ALA A 129 -17.12 16.74 11.13
C ALA A 129 -15.98 15.95 11.80
N GLN A 130 -16.31 15.17 12.84
CA GLN A 130 -15.35 14.26 13.49
C GLN A 130 -14.78 13.24 12.50
N LEU A 131 -15.62 12.64 11.65
CA LEU A 131 -15.19 11.71 10.59
C LEU A 131 -14.19 12.39 9.64
N ALA A 132 -14.47 13.60 9.18
CA ALA A 132 -13.56 14.33 8.29
C ALA A 132 -12.18 14.58 8.94
N ILE A 133 -12.16 14.96 10.22
CA ILE A 133 -10.92 15.15 10.99
C ILE A 133 -10.17 13.81 11.14
N PHE A 134 -10.88 12.73 11.44
CA PHE A 134 -10.32 11.39 11.57
C PHE A 134 -9.64 10.94 10.27
N LEU A 135 -10.33 11.05 9.13
CA LEU A 135 -9.81 10.63 7.83
C LEU A 135 -8.56 11.44 7.45
N ALA A 136 -8.56 12.76 7.61
CA ALA A 136 -7.40 13.61 7.32
C ALA A 136 -6.15 13.21 8.15
N ARG A 137 -6.35 12.82 9.43
CA ARG A 137 -5.27 12.35 10.32
C ARG A 137 -4.70 10.99 9.87
N HIS A 138 -5.55 10.12 9.32
CA HIS A 138 -5.19 8.74 8.98
C HIS A 138 -4.70 8.56 7.54
N GLU A 139 -5.14 9.38 6.58
CA GLU A 139 -4.61 9.41 5.20
C GLU A 139 -3.14 9.84 5.16
N SER A 140 -2.74 10.72 6.08
CA SER A 140 -1.40 11.30 6.19
C SER A 140 -0.30 10.32 6.63
N LYS A 141 -0.65 9.09 7.03
CA LYS A 141 0.31 8.08 7.52
C LYS A 141 0.91 7.17 6.45
N VAL A 142 0.60 7.39 5.17
CA VAL A 142 1.48 6.95 4.06
C VAL A 142 2.66 7.94 3.92
N LYS A 143 3.17 8.46 5.05
CA LYS A 143 4.47 9.09 5.11
C LYS A 143 5.49 7.99 4.92
N TRP A 144 6.03 7.94 3.70
CA TRP A 144 7.33 7.37 3.35
C TRP A 144 8.28 7.44 4.53
N LYS A 145 8.32 6.37 5.36
CA LYS A 145 9.19 6.27 6.52
C LYS A 145 10.60 5.99 5.98
N LYS A 146 11.31 7.09 5.73
CA LYS A 146 12.77 7.22 5.76
C LYS A 146 13.56 6.09 5.06
N SER A 147 13.40 5.99 3.73
CA SER A 147 14.54 5.60 2.87
C SER A 147 15.42 6.83 2.72
N GLY A 148 16.31 7.04 3.69
CA GLY A 148 17.20 8.21 3.77
C GLY A 148 18.11 8.12 4.99
N ARG A 149 18.64 6.93 5.26
CA ARG A 149 19.85 6.74 6.05
C ARG A 149 20.81 5.98 5.16
N GLY A 150 21.40 6.72 4.22
CA GLY A 150 22.72 6.38 3.71
C GLY A 150 23.67 7.06 4.67
N ASP A 151 24.22 6.27 5.59
CA ASP A 151 25.55 6.51 6.12
C ASP A 151 26.54 5.87 5.14
#